data_AF-A0AAN9YNK4-F1
#
_entry.id   AF-A0AAN9YNK4-F1
#
_cell.length_a   1.000
_cell.length_b   1.000
_cell.length_c   1.000
_cell.angle_alpha   90.00
_cell.angle_beta   90.00
_cell.angle_gamma   90.00
#
_symmetry.space_group_name_H-M   'P 1'
#
loop_
_entity.id
_entity.type
_entity.pdbx_description
1 polymer ?
#
loop_
_entity_poly.entity_id
_entity_poly.type
_entity_poly.pdbx_seq_one_letter_code
_entity_poly.pdbx_strand_id
1 'polypeptide(L)'
;MQTISLRAIRKTGSKFTIRSSGHHSNAGFTSVDKSGVVIDVRNLKSMSVSDNNVVHVGAGCTFGEIYDFVEKNDLSVMGVRNLDVSPSGFLLGGNIMHANAKENADLYFVLKGGGPNYGIVTRFDLQAYPMIQTQYTVNLYDPSDYVNILQATVDVQEAMEKDPKIGLFVNFQSAYVAVGLLYADSPAERPGAFEPFFGLKSLIQAGVPTTNGTIKSL
;
A
#
# COMPACT_ATOMS: atom_id res chain seq x y z
N MET A 1 -17.03 -7.00 -24.46
CA MET A 1 -17.53 -5.66 -24.84
C MET A 1 -16.39 -4.68 -24.66
N GLN A 2 -15.95 -3.97 -25.72
CA GLN A 2 -14.83 -3.02 -25.59
C GLN A 2 -15.26 -1.65 -25.11
N THR A 3 -14.52 -1.02 -24.19
CA THR A 3 -14.87 0.32 -23.67
C THR A 3 -14.77 1.38 -24.77
N ILE A 4 -15.60 2.44 -24.70
CA ILE A 4 -15.69 3.49 -25.73
C ILE A 4 -14.35 4.23 -25.86
N SER A 5 -13.71 4.57 -24.74
CA SER A 5 -12.44 5.30 -24.72
C SER A 5 -11.32 4.55 -25.42
N LEU A 6 -11.18 3.24 -25.18
CA LEU A 6 -10.15 2.43 -25.84
C LEU A 6 -10.43 2.24 -27.33
N ARG A 7 -11.70 2.13 -27.74
CA ARG A 7 -12.08 2.10 -29.16
C ARG A 7 -11.70 3.41 -29.87
N ALA A 8 -11.95 4.56 -29.24
CA ALA A 8 -11.58 5.86 -29.78
C ALA A 8 -10.05 5.97 -29.91
N ILE A 9 -9.31 5.68 -28.85
CA ILE A 9 -7.83 5.69 -28.83
C ILE A 9 -7.24 4.77 -29.90
N ARG A 10 -7.76 3.55 -30.03
CA ARG A 10 -7.31 2.60 -31.06
C ARG A 10 -7.60 3.10 -32.46
N LYS A 11 -8.76 3.73 -32.68
CA LYS A 11 -9.15 4.29 -33.98
C LYS A 11 -8.27 5.48 -34.37
N THR A 12 -7.86 6.30 -33.41
CA THR A 12 -7.02 7.49 -33.66
C THR A 12 -5.53 7.20 -33.62
N GLY A 13 -5.11 6.04 -33.09
CA GLY A 13 -3.70 5.75 -32.83
C GLY A 13 -3.08 6.66 -31.75
N SER A 14 -3.91 7.27 -30.90
CA SER A 14 -3.44 8.22 -29.91
C SER A 14 -2.58 7.54 -28.84
N LYS A 15 -1.49 8.21 -28.44
CA LYS A 15 -0.81 7.87 -27.18
C LYS A 15 -1.79 8.06 -26.03
N PHE A 16 -1.72 7.19 -25.03
CA PHE A 16 -2.51 7.35 -23.84
C PHE A 16 -1.81 6.80 -22.61
N THR A 17 -2.28 7.27 -21.46
CA THR A 17 -1.91 6.76 -20.14
C THR A 17 -3.16 6.58 -19.30
N ILE A 18 -3.03 5.93 -18.15
CA ILE A 18 -4.13 5.76 -17.19
C ILE A 18 -3.73 6.46 -15.89
N ARG A 19 -4.69 7.09 -15.23
CA ARG A 19 -4.46 7.75 -13.96
C ARG A 19 -5.53 7.33 -12.94
N SER A 20 -5.08 6.75 -11.84
CA SER A 20 -5.84 6.71 -10.58
C SER A 20 -5.36 7.84 -9.66
N SER A 21 -4.69 7.57 -8.53
CA SER A 21 -4.26 8.64 -7.62
C SER A 21 -3.11 9.51 -8.14
N GLY A 22 -2.36 9.05 -9.16
CA GLY A 22 -1.28 9.83 -9.76
C GLY A 22 0.07 9.72 -9.02
N HIS A 23 0.20 8.80 -8.07
CA HIS A 23 1.36 8.66 -7.18
C HIS A 23 2.66 8.14 -7.83
N HIS A 24 2.63 7.82 -9.13
CA HIS A 24 3.78 7.30 -9.86
C HIS A 24 4.74 8.44 -10.23
N SER A 25 6.01 8.36 -9.81
CA SER A 25 7.01 9.42 -9.99
C SER A 25 7.55 9.53 -11.42
N ASN A 26 7.53 8.46 -12.20
CA ASN A 26 8.05 8.49 -13.57
C ASN A 26 7.13 9.30 -14.51
N ALA A 27 7.74 10.20 -15.27
CA ALA A 27 7.06 10.94 -16.33
C ALA A 27 6.43 9.98 -17.36
N GLY A 28 5.20 10.27 -17.81
CA GLY A 28 4.50 9.46 -18.81
C GLY A 28 3.64 8.32 -18.24
N PHE A 29 3.79 7.96 -16.97
CA PHE A 29 3.09 6.80 -16.37
C PHE A 29 1.70 7.15 -15.82
N THR A 30 1.51 8.40 -15.41
CA THR A 30 0.22 8.96 -14.95
C THR A 30 -0.12 10.27 -15.67
N SER A 31 0.73 10.67 -16.60
CA SER A 31 0.62 11.88 -17.42
C SER A 31 0.99 11.55 -18.86
N VAL A 32 0.62 12.43 -19.79
CA VAL A 32 1.06 12.37 -21.19
C VAL A 32 1.69 13.71 -21.54
N ASP A 33 2.50 13.71 -22.59
CA ASP A 33 3.06 14.94 -23.17
C ASP A 33 1.95 15.81 -23.81
N LYS A 34 2.35 16.78 -24.65
CA LYS A 34 1.42 17.74 -25.29
C LYS A 34 0.32 17.08 -26.13
N SER A 35 0.47 15.82 -26.53
CA SER A 35 -0.46 15.13 -27.43
C SER A 35 -0.72 13.70 -26.97
N GLY A 36 -1.71 13.53 -26.10
CA GLY A 36 -2.16 12.20 -25.65
C GLY A 36 -3.47 12.27 -24.87
N VAL A 37 -3.97 11.09 -24.51
CA VAL A 37 -5.18 10.94 -23.69
C VAL A 37 -4.82 10.42 -22.31
N VAL A 38 -5.37 11.02 -21.27
CA VAL A 38 -5.34 10.45 -19.91
C VAL A 38 -6.69 9.79 -19.64
N ILE A 39 -6.69 8.48 -19.48
CA ILE A 39 -7.86 7.74 -19.00
C ILE A 39 -7.87 7.86 -17.47
N ASP A 40 -8.66 8.79 -16.98
CA ASP A 40 -8.80 9.04 -15.56
C ASP A 40 -9.86 8.11 -14.95
N VAL A 41 -9.44 7.23 -14.05
CA VAL A 41 -10.32 6.26 -13.38
C VAL A 41 -10.66 6.66 -11.96
N ARG A 42 -10.29 7.87 -11.51
CA ARG A 42 -10.54 8.33 -10.13
C ARG A 42 -12.01 8.32 -9.73
N ASN A 43 -12.95 8.36 -10.67
CA ASN A 43 -14.38 8.30 -10.36
C ASN A 43 -14.93 6.87 -10.22
N LEU A 44 -14.13 5.83 -10.46
CA LEU A 44 -14.52 4.44 -10.20
C LEU A 44 -14.39 4.12 -8.71
N LYS A 45 -15.31 4.66 -7.89
CA LYS A 45 -15.23 4.65 -6.41
C LYS A 45 -16.19 3.66 -5.72
N SER A 46 -16.75 2.71 -6.47
CA SER A 46 -17.67 1.72 -5.90
C SER A 46 -16.96 0.87 -4.85
N MET A 47 -17.58 0.67 -3.68
CA MET A 47 -17.09 -0.24 -2.65
C MET A 47 -18.24 -1.10 -2.11
N SER A 48 -17.97 -2.40 -1.89
CA SER A 48 -18.89 -3.31 -1.20
C SER A 48 -18.11 -4.43 -0.52
N VAL A 49 -18.73 -5.08 0.48
CA VAL A 49 -18.22 -6.30 1.11
C VAL A 49 -19.16 -7.45 0.73
N SER A 50 -18.61 -8.59 0.36
CA SER A 50 -19.35 -9.83 0.15
C SER A 50 -19.42 -10.68 1.42
N ASP A 51 -20.33 -11.65 1.45
CA ASP A 51 -20.53 -12.56 2.59
C ASP A 51 -19.27 -13.36 3.00
N ASN A 52 -18.30 -13.49 2.09
CA ASN A 52 -17.05 -14.22 2.32
C ASN A 52 -15.87 -13.29 2.68
N ASN A 53 -16.14 -12.10 3.21
CA ASN A 53 -15.14 -11.08 3.54
C ASN A 53 -14.24 -10.69 2.36
N VAL A 54 -14.80 -10.69 1.14
CA VAL A 54 -14.12 -10.09 -0.02
C VAL A 54 -14.64 -8.67 -0.21
N VAL A 55 -13.72 -7.71 -0.19
CA VAL A 55 -13.98 -6.29 -0.39
C VAL A 55 -13.79 -5.96 -1.86
N HIS A 56 -14.87 -5.61 -2.53
CA HIS A 56 -14.85 -5.12 -3.90
C HIS A 56 -14.56 -3.62 -3.88
N VAL A 57 -13.47 -3.19 -4.50
CA VAL A 57 -13.06 -1.79 -4.55
C VAL A 57 -12.84 -1.34 -5.98
N GLY A 58 -13.45 -0.22 -6.37
CA GLY A 58 -13.23 0.37 -7.68
C GLY A 58 -11.81 0.89 -7.82
N ALA A 59 -11.31 0.93 -9.06
CA ALA A 59 -9.94 1.36 -9.36
C ALA A 59 -9.66 2.84 -9.04
N GLY A 60 -10.68 3.65 -8.75
CA GLY A 60 -10.49 5.02 -8.31
C GLY A 60 -10.17 5.14 -6.82
N CYS A 61 -10.47 4.12 -5.99
CA CYS A 61 -10.35 4.22 -4.54
C CYS A 61 -8.90 4.42 -4.10
N THR A 62 -8.67 5.23 -3.06
CA THR A 62 -7.39 5.31 -2.37
C THR A 62 -7.38 4.38 -1.15
N PHE A 63 -6.21 4.01 -0.64
CA PHE A 63 -6.12 3.18 0.56
C PHE A 63 -6.72 3.85 1.79
N GLY A 64 -6.67 5.19 1.89
CA GLY A 64 -7.40 5.94 2.92
C GLY A 64 -8.91 5.69 2.88
N GLU A 65 -9.53 5.81 1.70
CA GLU A 65 -10.96 5.53 1.52
C GLU A 65 -11.31 4.06 1.77
N ILE A 66 -10.42 3.14 1.35
CA ILE A 66 -10.60 1.69 1.56
C ILE A 66 -10.53 1.38 3.06
N TYR A 67 -9.54 1.91 3.78
CA TYR A 67 -9.41 1.72 5.22
C TYR A 67 -10.59 2.33 5.98
N ASP A 68 -11.04 3.53 5.61
CA ASP A 68 -12.27 4.13 6.14
C ASP A 68 -13.49 3.23 5.96
N PHE A 69 -13.57 2.52 4.83
CA PHE A 69 -14.68 1.63 4.51
C PHE A 69 -14.59 0.32 5.30
N VAL A 70 -13.44 -0.34 5.33
CA VAL A 70 -13.30 -1.66 5.99
C VAL A 70 -13.31 -1.54 7.51
N GLU A 71 -12.78 -0.45 8.09
CA GLU A 71 -12.84 -0.19 9.53
C GLU A 71 -14.26 -0.14 10.07
N LYS A 72 -15.20 0.45 9.31
CA LYS A 72 -16.63 0.51 9.69
C LYS A 72 -17.31 -0.86 9.71
N ASN A 73 -16.66 -1.88 9.15
CA ASN A 73 -17.14 -3.26 9.10
C ASN A 73 -16.32 -4.17 10.02
N ASP A 74 -15.48 -3.63 10.91
CA ASP A 74 -14.55 -4.38 11.76
C ASP A 74 -13.58 -5.28 10.96
N LEU A 75 -13.25 -4.84 9.74
CA LEU A 75 -12.40 -5.55 8.79
C LEU A 75 -11.14 -4.74 8.44
N SER A 76 -10.07 -5.43 8.09
CA SER A 76 -8.83 -4.89 7.54
C SER A 76 -8.48 -5.59 6.23
N VAL A 77 -7.73 -4.91 5.36
CA VAL A 77 -7.19 -5.49 4.12
C VAL A 77 -5.70 -5.24 4.03
N MET A 78 -4.99 -6.17 3.38
CA MET A 78 -3.60 -5.93 3.00
C MET A 78 -3.51 -4.75 2.04
N GLY A 79 -2.65 -3.79 2.35
CA GLY A 79 -2.52 -2.55 1.58
C GLY A 79 -1.23 -1.81 1.87
N VAL A 80 -1.19 -0.53 1.52
CA VAL A 80 0.00 0.31 1.70
C VAL A 80 -0.25 1.41 2.72
N ARG A 81 0.82 1.85 3.38
CA ARG A 81 0.77 2.86 4.45
C ARG A 81 0.38 4.27 3.95
N ASN A 82 0.74 4.63 2.71
CA ASN A 82 0.38 5.94 2.19
C ASN A 82 -1.08 5.96 1.71
N LEU A 83 -1.91 6.68 2.45
CA LEU A 83 -3.36 6.72 2.29
C LEU A 83 -3.83 7.28 0.94
N ASP A 84 -3.00 8.09 0.27
CA ASP A 84 -3.33 8.68 -1.04
C ASP A 84 -3.01 7.74 -2.22
N VAL A 85 -2.35 6.61 -1.97
CA VAL A 85 -2.08 5.60 -3.00
C VAL A 85 -3.35 4.82 -3.31
N SER A 86 -3.58 4.50 -4.58
CA SER A 86 -4.66 3.62 -5.02
C SER A 86 -4.14 2.19 -5.24
N PRO A 87 -4.94 1.13 -5.01
CA PRO A 87 -4.55 -0.25 -5.37
C PRO A 87 -4.39 -0.43 -6.88
N SER A 88 -4.85 0.54 -7.68
CA SER A 88 -4.77 0.56 -9.12
C SER A 88 -3.35 0.67 -9.64
N GLY A 89 -2.70 -0.48 -9.70
CA GLY A 89 -1.70 -0.77 -10.72
C GLY A 89 -2.38 -0.76 -12.08
N PHE A 90 -1.92 0.16 -12.92
CA PHE A 90 -2.32 0.39 -14.31
C PHE A 90 -2.45 -0.92 -15.09
N LEU A 91 -3.20 -0.90 -16.19
CA LEU A 91 -3.22 -2.00 -17.14
C LEU A 91 -3.79 -1.55 -18.51
N LEU A 92 -3.52 -2.21 -19.65
CA LEU A 92 -3.94 -1.82 -21.01
C LEU A 92 -4.65 -2.97 -21.80
N GLY A 93 -5.96 -2.87 -22.13
CA GLY A 93 -6.66 -3.99 -22.79
C GLY A 93 -8.14 -3.75 -23.12
N GLY A 94 -8.56 -4.26 -24.27
CA GLY A 94 -9.81 -3.84 -24.92
C GLY A 94 -11.09 -4.45 -24.35
N ASN A 95 -11.07 -5.65 -23.77
CA ASN A 95 -12.28 -6.32 -23.26
C ASN A 95 -12.34 -6.30 -21.73
N ILE A 96 -13.54 -6.19 -21.16
CA ILE A 96 -13.78 -6.44 -19.73
C ILE A 96 -13.68 -7.95 -19.48
N MET A 97 -12.78 -8.37 -18.60
CA MET A 97 -12.53 -9.75 -18.24
C MET A 97 -12.33 -9.86 -16.71
N HIS A 98 -12.73 -10.99 -16.13
CA HIS A 98 -12.40 -11.33 -14.74
C HIS A 98 -11.15 -12.21 -14.72
N ALA A 99 -10.19 -11.86 -13.87
CA ALA A 99 -8.97 -12.65 -13.69
C ALA A 99 -8.87 -13.08 -12.24
N ASN A 100 -8.91 -14.39 -11.99
CA ASN A 100 -8.73 -15.00 -10.68
C ASN A 100 -8.03 -16.36 -10.83
N ALA A 101 -7.85 -17.09 -9.73
CA ALA A 101 -7.17 -18.39 -9.76
C ALA A 101 -7.87 -19.46 -10.63
N LYS A 102 -9.14 -19.27 -10.97
CA LYS A 102 -9.99 -20.21 -11.73
C LYS A 102 -10.37 -19.71 -13.13
N GLU A 103 -10.26 -18.41 -13.39
CA GLU A 103 -10.65 -17.76 -14.65
C GLU A 103 -9.54 -16.81 -15.12
N ASN A 104 -9.04 -16.97 -16.35
CA ASN A 104 -7.88 -16.21 -16.87
C ASN A 104 -6.69 -16.20 -15.88
N ALA A 105 -6.31 -17.40 -15.40
CA ALA A 105 -5.36 -17.57 -14.31
C ALA A 105 -3.92 -17.12 -14.65
N ASP A 106 -3.56 -17.22 -15.93
CA ASP A 106 -2.32 -16.67 -16.50
C ASP A 106 -2.31 -15.14 -16.38
N LEU A 107 -3.41 -14.49 -16.75
CA LEU A 107 -3.60 -13.06 -16.56
C LEU A 107 -3.52 -12.73 -15.06
N TYR A 108 -4.29 -13.42 -14.21
CA TYR A 108 -4.26 -13.24 -12.75
C TYR A 108 -2.86 -13.34 -12.16
N PHE A 109 -2.04 -14.28 -12.65
CA PHE A 109 -0.64 -14.41 -12.24
C PHE A 109 0.18 -13.18 -12.62
N VAL A 110 0.17 -12.77 -13.90
CA VAL A 110 0.98 -11.61 -14.35
C VAL A 110 0.48 -10.29 -13.78
N LEU A 111 -0.78 -10.18 -13.37
CA LEU A 111 -1.32 -8.99 -12.72
C LEU A 111 -0.74 -8.74 -11.32
N LYS A 112 -0.14 -9.74 -10.67
CA LYS A 112 0.48 -9.63 -9.34
C LYS A 112 1.95 -9.20 -9.38
N GLY A 113 2.31 -8.33 -10.33
CA GLY A 113 3.67 -7.79 -10.45
C GLY A 113 4.05 -7.27 -11.83
N GLY A 114 3.30 -7.61 -12.88
CA GLY A 114 3.56 -7.23 -14.27
C GLY A 114 3.24 -5.77 -14.61
N GLY A 115 2.78 -4.97 -13.64
CA GLY A 115 2.52 -3.54 -13.81
C GLY A 115 1.49 -3.21 -14.92
N PRO A 116 1.60 -2.05 -15.60
CA PRO A 116 0.68 -1.52 -16.62
C PRO A 116 0.33 -2.35 -17.85
N ASN A 117 0.94 -3.52 -18.04
CA ASN A 117 1.15 -4.01 -19.39
C ASN A 117 -0.03 -4.79 -19.99
N TYR A 118 -1.07 -5.16 -19.20
CA TYR A 118 -1.96 -6.29 -19.59
C TYR A 118 -3.50 -6.08 -19.65
N GLY A 119 -4.09 -4.94 -19.26
CA GLY A 119 -5.56 -4.68 -19.33
C GLY A 119 -6.26 -3.71 -18.34
N ILE A 120 -6.71 -2.46 -18.59
CA ILE A 120 -7.15 -1.50 -17.52
C ILE A 120 -7.97 -2.13 -16.38
N VAL A 121 -7.40 -2.21 -15.15
CA VAL A 121 -8.16 -2.67 -13.98
C VAL A 121 -9.20 -1.61 -13.64
N THR A 122 -10.45 -2.04 -13.51
CA THR A 122 -11.57 -1.18 -13.13
C THR A 122 -12.09 -1.49 -11.71
N ARG A 123 -11.79 -2.68 -11.19
CA ARG A 123 -12.14 -3.14 -9.85
C ARG A 123 -11.13 -4.18 -9.33
N PHE A 124 -10.86 -4.15 -8.04
CA PHE A 124 -10.12 -5.17 -7.31
C PHE A 124 -11.04 -5.88 -6.33
N ASP A 125 -10.81 -7.18 -6.15
CA ASP A 125 -11.50 -8.00 -5.15
C ASP A 125 -10.42 -8.38 -4.11
N LEU A 126 -10.47 -7.75 -2.94
CA LEU A 126 -9.46 -7.88 -1.88
C LEU A 126 -9.96 -8.79 -0.77
N GLN A 127 -9.13 -9.74 -0.33
CA GLN A 127 -9.44 -10.51 0.86
C GLN A 127 -9.32 -9.61 2.10
N ALA A 128 -10.38 -9.53 2.89
CA ALA A 128 -10.36 -8.90 4.21
C ALA A 128 -10.19 -9.92 5.33
N TYR A 129 -9.68 -9.40 6.44
CA TYR A 129 -9.40 -10.10 7.69
C TYR A 129 -10.02 -9.32 8.85
N PRO A 130 -10.30 -9.96 9.99
CA PRO A 130 -10.74 -9.22 11.19
C PRO A 130 -9.76 -8.09 11.53
N MET A 131 -10.30 -6.95 11.96
CA MET A 131 -9.48 -5.84 12.45
C MET A 131 -8.63 -6.30 13.64
N ILE A 132 -7.36 -5.89 13.63
CA ILE A 132 -6.44 -6.08 14.75
C ILE A 132 -5.97 -4.71 15.25
N GLN A 133 -5.68 -4.64 16.55
CA GLN A 133 -4.96 -3.52 17.12
C GLN A 133 -3.47 -3.71 16.90
N THR A 134 -2.79 -2.62 16.58
CA THR A 134 -1.34 -2.55 16.41
C THR A 134 -0.79 -1.56 17.41
N GLN A 135 0.12 -2.00 18.27
CA GLN A 135 0.93 -1.12 19.09
C GLN A 135 2.08 -0.57 18.25
N TYR A 136 2.31 0.74 18.30
CA TYR A 136 3.39 1.36 17.54
C TYR A 136 3.99 2.57 18.26
N THR A 137 5.24 2.87 17.90
CA THR A 137 5.97 4.08 18.32
C THR A 137 6.85 4.55 17.18
N VAL A 138 7.07 5.86 17.08
CA VAL A 138 8.06 6.43 16.13
C VAL A 138 9.09 7.19 16.93
N ASN A 139 10.33 6.73 16.89
CA ASN A 139 11.45 7.32 17.61
C ASN A 139 12.38 8.05 16.64
N LEU A 140 12.94 9.17 17.08
CA LEU A 140 13.88 9.98 16.31
C LEU A 140 15.28 9.83 16.91
N TYR A 141 16.23 9.35 16.13
CA TYR A 141 17.63 9.14 16.54
C TYR A 141 18.57 10.12 15.86
N ASP A 142 19.72 10.37 16.48
CA ASP A 142 20.81 11.15 15.90
C ASP A 142 21.39 10.44 14.65
N PRO A 143 21.48 11.11 13.48
CA PRO A 143 22.01 10.52 12.25
C PRO A 143 23.48 10.08 12.35
N SER A 144 24.27 10.64 13.26
CA SER A 144 25.66 10.24 13.47
C SER A 144 25.81 8.80 13.98
N ASP A 145 24.74 8.23 14.57
CA ASP A 145 24.72 6.85 15.09
C ASP A 145 24.26 5.81 14.04
N TYR A 146 24.32 6.17 12.75
CA TYR A 146 23.80 5.34 11.65
C TYR A 146 24.32 3.90 11.66
N VAL A 147 25.55 3.64 12.13
CA VAL A 147 26.10 2.27 12.20
C VAL A 147 25.30 1.41 13.17
N ASN A 148 25.03 1.90 14.38
CA ASN A 148 24.28 1.15 15.38
C ASN A 148 22.79 1.08 15.04
N ILE A 149 22.24 2.13 14.42
CA ILE A 149 20.86 2.14 13.90
C ILE A 149 20.69 1.07 12.82
N LEU A 150 21.64 0.97 11.88
CA LEU A 150 21.61 -0.06 10.83
C LEU A 150 21.77 -1.46 11.42
N GLN A 151 22.65 -1.65 12.42
CA GLN A 151 22.77 -2.94 13.09
C GLN A 151 21.46 -3.33 13.80
N ALA A 152 20.86 -2.42 14.57
CA ALA A 152 19.57 -2.64 15.21
C ALA A 152 18.46 -2.94 14.18
N THR A 153 18.52 -2.30 13.00
CA THR A 153 17.60 -2.57 11.89
C THR A 153 17.71 -4.02 11.44
N VAL A 154 18.93 -4.53 11.23
CA VAL A 154 19.18 -5.92 10.84
C VAL A 154 18.66 -6.87 11.91
N ASP A 155 18.98 -6.62 13.18
CA ASP A 155 18.57 -7.50 14.29
C ASP A 155 17.02 -7.60 14.39
N VAL A 156 16.30 -6.49 14.22
CA VAL A 156 14.83 -6.48 14.21
C VAL A 156 14.29 -7.17 12.95
N GLN A 157 14.90 -6.97 11.78
CA GLN A 157 14.48 -7.65 10.55
C GLN A 157 14.66 -9.17 10.65
N GLU A 158 15.74 -9.65 11.28
CA GLU A 158 15.89 -11.08 11.56
C GLU A 158 14.82 -11.62 12.52
N ALA A 159 14.33 -10.79 13.45
CA ALA A 159 13.22 -11.17 14.32
C ALA A 159 11.88 -11.22 13.55
N MET A 160 11.67 -10.36 12.55
CA MET A 160 10.48 -10.36 11.68
C MET A 160 10.32 -11.67 10.90
N GLU A 161 11.42 -12.35 10.56
CA GLU A 161 11.39 -13.68 9.92
C GLU A 161 10.79 -14.77 10.82
N LYS A 162 10.76 -14.53 12.14
CA LYS A 162 10.27 -15.49 13.15
C LYS A 162 8.91 -15.11 13.72
N ASP A 163 8.64 -13.81 13.88
CA ASP A 163 7.37 -13.30 14.38
C ASP A 163 6.72 -12.36 13.34
N PRO A 164 5.66 -12.80 12.64
CA PRO A 164 5.00 -12.02 11.61
C PRO A 164 4.21 -10.83 12.15
N LYS A 165 4.12 -10.66 13.49
CA LYS A 165 3.51 -9.48 14.10
C LYS A 165 4.43 -8.27 14.09
N ILE A 166 5.72 -8.45 13.85
CA ILE A 166 6.71 -7.37 13.91
C ILE A 166 6.73 -6.59 12.59
N GLY A 167 6.68 -5.27 12.69
CA GLY A 167 6.89 -4.33 11.59
C GLY A 167 7.93 -3.27 11.97
N LEU A 168 8.69 -2.83 10.97
CA LEU A 168 9.75 -1.85 11.11
C LEU A 168 9.78 -0.93 9.88
N PHE A 169 10.02 0.36 10.11
CA PHE A 169 10.58 1.22 9.07
C PHE A 169 11.72 2.06 9.63
N VAL A 170 12.66 2.44 8.76
CA VAL A 170 13.75 3.37 9.07
C VAL A 170 13.87 4.37 7.93
N ASN A 171 13.78 5.66 8.24
CA ASN A 171 13.92 6.76 7.29
C ASN A 171 15.06 7.67 7.73
N PHE A 172 16.12 7.72 6.92
CA PHE A 172 17.26 8.61 7.15
C PHE A 172 16.96 10.00 6.61
N GLN A 173 17.09 11.00 7.47
CA GLN A 173 17.05 12.42 7.10
C GLN A 173 18.32 13.11 7.60
N SER A 174 18.60 14.30 7.11
CA SER A 174 19.80 15.05 7.50
C SER A 174 19.82 15.44 8.98
N ALA A 175 18.65 15.68 9.58
CA ALA A 175 18.54 16.14 10.97
C ALA A 175 18.24 15.02 11.98
N TYR A 176 17.65 13.91 11.53
CA TYR A 176 17.28 12.78 12.38
C TYR A 176 17.07 11.51 11.55
N VAL A 177 17.08 10.36 12.21
CA VAL A 177 16.63 9.09 11.65
C VAL A 177 15.32 8.70 12.32
N ALA A 178 14.24 8.61 11.56
CA ALA A 178 12.95 8.17 12.09
C ALA A 178 12.83 6.65 11.99
N VAL A 179 12.63 6.00 13.13
CA VAL A 179 12.43 4.56 13.25
C VAL A 179 11.02 4.32 13.78
N GLY A 180 10.19 3.65 12.98
CA GLY A 180 8.88 3.19 13.41
C GLY A 180 8.93 1.72 13.80
N LEU A 181 8.49 1.42 15.02
CA LEU A 181 8.40 0.05 15.56
C LEU A 181 6.93 -0.29 15.70
N LEU A 182 6.50 -1.40 15.10
CA LEU A 182 5.10 -1.78 15.02
C LEU A 182 4.93 -3.23 15.46
N TYR A 183 3.95 -3.51 16.30
CA TYR A 183 3.60 -4.85 16.70
C TYR A 183 2.10 -5.07 16.47
N ALA A 184 1.75 -6.08 15.68
CA ALA A 184 0.38 -6.42 15.29
C ALA A 184 -0.40 -7.12 16.43
N ASP A 185 -0.36 -6.49 17.61
CA ASP A 185 -1.05 -6.82 18.85
C ASP A 185 -0.91 -5.61 19.82
N SER A 186 -1.39 -5.74 21.05
CA SER A 186 -1.24 -4.70 22.09
C SER A 186 -0.75 -5.28 23.42
N PRO A 187 0.47 -5.84 23.46
CA PRO A 187 0.99 -6.46 24.68
C PRO A 187 1.20 -5.39 25.78
N ALA A 188 1.01 -5.81 27.03
CA ALA A 188 1.26 -4.97 28.20
C ALA A 188 2.76 -4.68 28.36
N GLU A 189 3.59 -5.68 28.03
CA GLU A 189 5.04 -5.55 27.98
C GLU A 189 5.52 -5.29 26.56
N ARG A 190 6.60 -4.54 26.46
CA ARG A 190 7.19 -4.22 25.18
C ARG A 190 7.75 -5.47 24.50
N PRO A 191 7.51 -5.68 23.19
CA PRO A 191 8.14 -6.77 22.47
C PRO A 191 9.67 -6.69 22.57
N GLY A 192 10.29 -7.73 23.13
CA GLY A 192 11.74 -7.79 23.31
C GLY A 192 12.54 -7.71 22.00
N ALA A 193 11.89 -8.01 20.87
CA ALA A 193 12.47 -7.84 19.53
C ALA A 193 12.96 -6.41 19.27
N PHE A 194 12.40 -5.40 19.93
CA PHE A 194 12.76 -4.00 19.69
C PHE A 194 13.85 -3.44 20.61
N GLU A 195 14.34 -4.23 21.57
CA GLU A 195 15.42 -3.82 22.49
C GLU A 195 16.68 -3.29 21.79
N PRO A 196 17.11 -3.79 20.60
CA PRO A 196 18.24 -3.21 19.87
C PRO A 196 18.12 -1.70 19.62
N PHE A 197 16.90 -1.17 19.45
CA PHE A 197 16.67 0.26 19.28
C PHE A 197 16.58 1.02 20.61
N PHE A 198 15.93 0.43 21.63
CA PHE A 198 15.78 1.09 22.93
C PHE A 198 17.08 1.19 23.72
N GLY A 199 18.06 0.34 23.43
CA GLY A 199 19.41 0.42 24.00
C GLY A 199 20.28 1.54 23.42
N LEU A 200 19.87 2.19 22.31
CA LEU A 200 20.68 3.22 21.66
C LEU A 200 20.64 4.54 22.45
N LYS A 201 21.82 5.08 22.73
CA LYS A 201 21.95 6.39 23.40
C LYS A 201 21.68 7.58 22.48
N SER A 202 21.54 7.34 21.18
CA SER A 202 21.28 8.33 20.15
C SER A 202 19.81 8.74 20.06
N LEU A 203 18.93 8.18 20.89
CA LEU A 203 17.52 8.59 20.94
C LEU A 203 17.43 10.06 21.34
N ILE A 204 16.90 10.88 20.42
CA ILE A 204 16.64 12.30 20.67
C ILE A 204 15.31 12.44 21.42
N GLN A 205 14.25 11.86 20.84
CA GLN A 205 12.89 11.88 21.40
C GLN A 205 11.98 10.85 20.70
N ALA A 206 10.81 10.60 21.29
CA ALA A 206 9.70 9.97 20.57
C ALA A 206 9.00 11.02 19.68
N GLY A 207 8.97 10.80 18.37
CA GLY A 207 8.16 11.59 17.43
C GLY A 207 6.67 11.22 17.51
N VAL A 208 6.37 9.95 17.76
CA VAL A 208 5.05 9.44 18.15
C VAL A 208 5.25 8.56 19.39
N PRO A 209 4.69 8.93 20.55
CA PRO A 209 4.74 8.09 21.75
C PRO A 209 4.09 6.72 21.49
N THR A 210 4.47 5.71 22.28
CA THR A 210 3.85 4.39 22.18
C THR A 210 2.34 4.48 22.36
N THR A 211 1.59 4.01 21.35
CA THR A 211 0.13 4.03 21.33
C THR A 211 -0.39 2.78 20.61
N ASN A 212 -1.68 2.53 20.72
CA ASN A 212 -2.37 1.48 19.98
C ASN A 212 -3.31 2.10 18.94
N GLY A 213 -3.45 1.43 17.80
CA GLY A 213 -4.42 1.85 16.79
C GLY A 213 -4.55 0.84 15.65
N THR A 214 -5.26 1.23 14.59
CA THR A 214 -5.42 0.45 13.36
C THR A 214 -4.36 0.81 12.33
N ILE A 215 -4.29 0.07 11.21
CA ILE A 215 -3.37 0.39 10.11
C ILE A 215 -3.52 1.84 9.60
N LYS A 216 -4.73 2.38 9.61
CA LYS A 216 -4.99 3.76 9.18
C LYS A 216 -4.43 4.82 10.12
N SER A 217 -4.33 4.51 11.41
CA SER A 217 -3.81 5.43 12.42
C SER A 217 -2.28 5.51 12.48
N LEU A 218 -1.61 4.58 11.78
CA LEU A 218 -0.14 4.47 11.69
C LEU A 218 0.51 5.57 10.83
#